data_AF-A0A6I5VJ13-F1
#
_entry.id   AF-A0A6I5VJ13-F1
#
_cell.length_a   1.000
_cell.length_b   1.000
_cell.length_c   1.000
_cell.angle_alpha   90.00
_cell.angle_beta   90.00
_cell.angle_gamma   90.00
#
_symmetry.space_group_name_H-M   'P 1'
#
loop_
_entity.id
_entity.type
_entity.pdbx_description
1 polymer ?
#
loop_
_entity_poly.entity_id
_entity_poly.type
_entity_poly.pdbx_seq_one_letter_code
_entity_poly.pdbx_strand_id
1 'polypeptide(L)'
;MAESWDGRVLGWQSRRRSVEEVVMSTEVARSGSTGRAGEVLAGLVRDGIISEQQSAQILEALDNAGVDEAGEAEPRHQDGTAAEILSYLGAAVTVGALTLVVGLSWSDLGELGQILICAAITVLFGGLSILISRWRGSVFAHRRQAVGSVLAALAAVAAAMTVSQIADVAALSDGSTAIAVGLALAAFGIAAYAVWRRPPSVLVMFAAGISMVIALLIFTVHGNASTAETLRGLTVFLYGAAWAVAGSRFREPHLPRMLGAMTALGATEFLALVNPWLGLILGILAVAGVFARFWADRRWWYAALGVLGALAVPATAVGQLWSGLFAAIVLLGVGVLLVVAALVLAGRPRGVRAD
;
A
#
# COMPACT_ATOMS: atom_id res chain seq x y z
N MET A 1 -12.86 -62.05 -38.39
CA MET A 1 -12.32 -60.69 -38.62
C MET A 1 -13.48 -59.74 -38.85
N ALA A 2 -14.02 -59.18 -37.77
CA ALA A 2 -14.94 -58.04 -37.77
C ALA A 2 -15.14 -57.63 -36.31
N GLU A 3 -14.46 -56.58 -35.83
CA GLU A 3 -14.87 -55.90 -34.61
C GLU A 3 -14.27 -54.50 -34.47
N SER A 4 -15.13 -53.58 -34.02
CA SER A 4 -14.86 -52.28 -33.38
C SER A 4 -14.60 -51.04 -34.27
N TRP A 5 -15.69 -50.38 -34.69
CA TRP A 5 -15.71 -48.96 -35.09
C TRP A 5 -16.70 -48.09 -34.30
N ASP A 6 -17.38 -48.62 -33.27
CA ASP A 6 -18.45 -47.89 -32.55
C ASP A 6 -17.99 -46.91 -31.45
N GLY A 7 -16.71 -46.91 -31.07
CA GLY A 7 -16.23 -46.10 -29.94
C GLY A 7 -16.06 -44.59 -30.20
N ARG A 8 -16.08 -44.13 -31.45
CA ARG A 8 -15.72 -42.73 -31.79
C ARG A 8 -16.89 -41.75 -31.91
N VAL A 9 -18.13 -42.23 -31.97
CA VAL A 9 -19.30 -41.34 -32.16
C VAL A 9 -19.83 -40.78 -30.83
N LEU A 10 -19.64 -41.49 -29.71
CA LEU A 10 -20.12 -41.05 -28.39
C LEU A 10 -19.29 -39.91 -27.77
N GLY A 11 -17.99 -39.78 -28.13
CA GLY A 11 -17.13 -38.71 -27.63
C GLY A 11 -17.41 -37.31 -28.21
N TRP A 12 -18.04 -37.24 -29.39
CA TRP A 12 -18.36 -35.96 -30.03
C TRP A 12 -19.65 -35.32 -29.50
N GLN A 13 -20.60 -36.12 -29.01
CA GLN A 13 -21.84 -35.59 -28.43
C GLN A 13 -21.66 -35.05 -27.00
N SER A 14 -20.79 -35.64 -26.17
CA SER A 14 -20.51 -35.08 -24.84
C SER A 14 -19.79 -33.73 -24.90
N ARG A 15 -18.92 -33.55 -25.92
CA ARG A 15 -18.19 -32.29 -26.14
C ARG A 15 -19.08 -31.14 -26.62
N ARG A 16 -20.17 -31.42 -27.35
CA ARG A 16 -21.15 -30.38 -27.73
C ARG A 16 -21.99 -29.92 -26.55
N ARG A 17 -22.44 -30.84 -25.69
CA ARG A 17 -23.17 -30.47 -24.45
C ARG A 17 -22.33 -29.59 -23.53
N SER A 18 -21.04 -29.90 -23.35
CA SER A 18 -20.16 -29.07 -22.51
C SER A 18 -19.89 -27.68 -23.10
N VAL A 19 -20.00 -27.48 -24.41
CA VAL A 19 -19.81 -26.16 -25.03
C VAL A 19 -21.10 -25.34 -24.98
N GLU A 20 -22.26 -25.95 -25.22
CA GLU A 20 -23.56 -25.26 -25.08
C GLU A 20 -23.85 -24.87 -23.62
N GLU A 21 -23.47 -25.71 -22.66
CA GLU A 21 -23.64 -25.41 -21.22
C GLU A 21 -22.71 -24.28 -20.76
N VAL A 22 -21.50 -24.16 -21.34
CA VAL A 22 -20.55 -23.06 -21.06
C VAL A 22 -20.97 -21.75 -21.76
N VAL A 23 -21.56 -21.82 -22.96
CA VAL A 23 -22.08 -20.64 -23.67
C VAL A 23 -23.33 -20.11 -22.98
N MET A 24 -24.26 -20.98 -22.56
CA MET A 24 -25.45 -20.57 -21.81
C MET A 24 -25.11 -20.01 -20.42
N SER A 25 -24.10 -20.54 -19.73
CA SER A 25 -23.67 -20.00 -18.43
C SER A 25 -22.88 -18.68 -18.54
N THR A 26 -22.24 -18.39 -19.68
CA THR A 26 -21.61 -17.08 -19.92
C THR A 26 -22.61 -15.99 -20.36
N GLU A 27 -23.71 -16.36 -21.01
CA GLU A 27 -24.79 -15.43 -21.39
C GLU A 27 -25.67 -15.07 -20.17
N VAL A 28 -25.95 -16.04 -19.29
CA VAL A 28 -26.63 -15.80 -18.01
C VAL A 28 -25.77 -14.99 -17.03
N ALA A 29 -24.44 -15.17 -17.04
CA ALA A 29 -23.54 -14.37 -16.21
C ALA A 29 -23.41 -12.90 -16.68
N ARG A 30 -23.54 -12.62 -17.99
CA ARG A 30 -23.61 -11.25 -18.52
C ARG A 30 -24.97 -10.57 -18.26
N SER A 31 -26.04 -11.35 -18.14
CA SER A 31 -27.38 -10.85 -17.79
C SER A 31 -27.53 -10.47 -16.30
N GLY A 32 -26.59 -10.87 -15.44
CA GLY A 32 -26.70 -10.66 -13.99
C GLY A 32 -26.13 -9.33 -13.49
N SER A 33 -25.15 -8.74 -14.17
CA SER A 33 -24.44 -7.53 -13.68
C SER A 33 -25.11 -6.22 -14.06
N THR A 34 -25.98 -6.19 -15.07
CA THR A 34 -26.82 -5.03 -15.40
C THR A 34 -28.08 -4.92 -14.54
N GLY A 35 -28.36 -5.92 -13.70
CA GLY A 35 -29.60 -6.00 -12.92
C GLY A 35 -29.73 -4.92 -11.86
N ARG A 36 -28.65 -4.58 -11.14
CA ARG A 36 -28.74 -3.70 -9.96
C ARG A 36 -28.78 -2.21 -10.34
N ALA A 37 -27.97 -1.78 -11.29
CA ALA A 37 -28.00 -0.46 -11.94
C ALA A 37 -29.35 -0.29 -12.61
N GLY A 38 -29.79 -1.31 -13.34
CA GLY A 38 -31.08 -1.34 -13.99
C GLY A 38 -32.21 -1.14 -12.99
N GLU A 39 -32.19 -1.82 -11.85
CA GLU A 39 -33.20 -1.68 -10.79
C GLU A 39 -33.16 -0.29 -10.13
N VAL A 40 -31.98 0.24 -9.81
CA VAL A 40 -31.83 1.57 -9.19
C VAL A 40 -32.28 2.66 -10.16
N LEU A 41 -31.84 2.60 -11.42
CA LEU A 41 -32.24 3.55 -12.45
C LEU A 41 -33.73 3.42 -12.79
N ALA A 42 -34.30 2.21 -12.81
CA ALA A 42 -35.73 2.00 -12.96
C ALA A 42 -36.52 2.61 -11.78
N GLY A 43 -36.01 2.51 -10.56
CA GLY A 43 -36.56 3.20 -9.39
C GLY A 43 -36.58 4.72 -9.57
N LEU A 44 -35.45 5.31 -10.01
CA LEU A 44 -35.33 6.75 -10.24
C LEU A 44 -36.22 7.24 -11.40
N VAL A 45 -36.43 6.42 -12.43
CA VAL A 45 -37.37 6.71 -13.52
C VAL A 45 -38.81 6.65 -13.01
N ARG A 46 -39.16 5.61 -12.24
CA ARG A 46 -40.50 5.46 -11.66
C ARG A 46 -40.84 6.62 -10.71
N ASP A 47 -39.85 7.10 -9.97
CA ASP A 47 -40.00 8.22 -9.04
C ASP A 47 -39.96 9.59 -9.74
N GLY A 48 -39.82 9.62 -11.08
CA GLY A 48 -39.84 10.84 -11.90
C GLY A 48 -38.60 11.72 -11.76
N ILE A 49 -37.52 11.21 -11.16
CA ILE A 49 -36.28 11.96 -10.92
C ILE A 49 -35.46 12.08 -12.22
N ILE A 50 -35.47 11.03 -13.04
CA ILE A 50 -34.79 11.00 -14.35
C ILE A 50 -35.74 10.45 -15.42
N SER A 51 -35.51 10.80 -16.68
CA SER A 51 -36.27 10.24 -17.80
C SER A 51 -35.73 8.87 -18.23
N GLU A 52 -36.56 8.07 -18.92
CA GLU A 52 -36.12 6.80 -19.53
C GLU A 52 -34.93 7.00 -20.47
N GLN A 53 -34.90 8.12 -21.20
CA GLN A 53 -33.83 8.45 -22.13
C GLN A 53 -32.51 8.77 -21.40
N GLN A 54 -32.57 9.40 -20.21
CA GLN A 54 -31.40 9.62 -19.36
C GLN A 54 -30.89 8.32 -18.75
N SER A 55 -31.80 7.43 -18.33
CA SER A 55 -31.44 6.09 -17.84
C SER A 55 -30.67 5.29 -18.91
N ALA A 56 -31.16 5.28 -20.15
CA ALA A 56 -30.48 4.61 -21.27
C ALA A 56 -29.09 5.20 -21.56
N GLN A 57 -28.96 6.53 -21.55
CA GLN A 57 -27.67 7.22 -21.74
C GLN A 57 -26.68 6.92 -20.61
N ILE A 58 -27.16 6.80 -19.37
CA ILE A 58 -26.33 6.44 -18.21
C ILE A 58 -25.86 4.98 -18.34
N LEU A 59 -26.75 4.05 -18.70
CA LEU A 59 -26.37 2.65 -18.94
C LEU A 59 -25.35 2.51 -20.07
N GLU A 60 -25.56 3.21 -21.18
CA GLU A 60 -24.62 3.24 -22.31
C GLU A 60 -23.28 3.89 -21.91
N ALA A 61 -23.30 4.95 -21.10
CA ALA A 61 -22.08 5.57 -20.59
C ALA A 61 -21.34 4.67 -19.59
N LEU A 62 -22.05 3.91 -18.76
CA LEU A 62 -21.47 2.93 -17.82
C LEU A 62 -20.84 1.76 -18.58
N ASP A 63 -21.53 1.23 -19.59
CA ASP A 63 -21.04 0.14 -20.44
C ASP A 63 -19.79 0.59 -21.25
N ASN A 64 -19.86 1.77 -21.87
CA ASN A 64 -18.72 2.36 -22.57
C ASN A 64 -17.54 2.71 -21.64
N ALA A 65 -17.81 3.02 -20.37
CA ALA A 65 -16.78 3.25 -19.36
C ALA A 65 -16.20 1.94 -18.80
N GLY A 66 -16.74 0.77 -19.18
CA GLY A 66 -16.35 -0.52 -18.63
C GLY A 66 -16.62 -0.62 -17.13
N VAL A 67 -17.65 0.09 -16.65
CA VAL A 67 -18.11 -0.01 -15.26
C VAL A 67 -19.01 -1.24 -15.19
N ASP A 68 -18.38 -2.42 -15.13
CA ASP A 68 -19.07 -3.59 -14.60
C ASP A 68 -19.52 -3.24 -13.19
N GLU A 69 -20.81 -3.38 -12.89
CA GLU A 69 -21.33 -3.28 -11.52
C GLU A 69 -20.89 -4.47 -10.66
N ALA A 70 -19.58 -4.66 -10.54
CA ALA A 70 -18.98 -5.28 -9.38
C ALA A 70 -19.03 -4.30 -8.19
N GLY A 71 -20.21 -3.75 -7.92
CA GLY A 71 -20.53 -3.13 -6.65
C GLY A 71 -20.65 -4.24 -5.61
N GLU A 72 -19.60 -4.43 -4.83
CA GLU A 72 -19.66 -5.09 -3.52
C GLU A 72 -20.17 -6.55 -3.52
N ALA A 73 -19.81 -7.36 -4.52
CA ALA A 73 -19.56 -8.75 -4.19
C ALA A 73 -18.35 -8.73 -3.24
N GLU A 74 -18.58 -8.94 -1.94
CA GLU A 74 -17.52 -9.39 -1.03
C GLU A 74 -16.66 -10.37 -1.82
N PRO A 75 -15.37 -10.07 -2.03
CA PRO A 75 -14.54 -10.92 -2.86
C PRO A 75 -14.58 -12.30 -2.20
N ARG A 76 -15.21 -13.28 -2.86
CA ARG A 76 -15.18 -14.69 -2.45
C ARG A 76 -13.70 -15.08 -2.33
N HIS A 77 -13.20 -14.97 -1.10
CA HIS A 77 -11.79 -14.88 -0.73
C HIS A 77 -11.12 -16.24 -0.59
N GLN A 78 -11.58 -17.27 -1.32
CA GLN A 78 -11.25 -18.64 -0.95
C GLN A 78 -10.21 -19.32 -1.87
N ASP A 79 -10.17 -19.04 -3.18
CA ASP A 79 -9.29 -19.82 -4.06
C ASP A 79 -8.09 -19.04 -4.65
N GLY A 80 -8.08 -17.71 -4.58
CA GLY A 80 -6.97 -16.87 -5.06
C GLY A 80 -5.93 -16.47 -3.99
N THR A 81 -6.25 -16.68 -2.71
CA THR A 81 -5.58 -16.01 -1.59
C THR A 81 -4.16 -16.52 -1.37
N ALA A 82 -3.90 -17.83 -1.53
CA ALA A 82 -2.57 -18.39 -1.36
C ALA A 82 -1.60 -17.97 -2.47
N ALA A 83 -2.01 -18.10 -3.74
CA ALA A 83 -1.19 -17.69 -4.89
C ALA A 83 -0.92 -16.18 -4.89
N GLU A 84 -1.89 -15.39 -4.47
CA GLU A 84 -1.75 -13.95 -4.31
C GLU A 84 -0.79 -13.57 -3.18
N ILE A 85 -0.95 -14.16 -1.99
CA ILE A 85 -0.03 -13.97 -0.86
C ILE A 85 1.39 -14.40 -1.26
N LEU A 86 1.54 -15.56 -1.92
CA LEU A 86 2.84 -16.05 -2.40
C LEU A 86 3.45 -15.12 -3.46
N SER A 87 2.63 -14.50 -4.32
CA SER A 87 3.10 -13.53 -5.30
C SER A 87 3.60 -12.24 -4.63
N TYR A 88 2.88 -11.75 -3.62
CA TYR A 88 3.29 -10.58 -2.85
C TYR A 88 4.53 -10.84 -2.00
N LEU A 89 4.58 -12.00 -1.35
CA LEU A 89 5.73 -12.42 -0.56
C LEU A 89 6.95 -12.64 -1.46
N GLY A 90 6.78 -13.32 -2.60
CA GLY A 90 7.80 -13.50 -3.62
C GLY A 90 8.33 -12.17 -4.13
N ALA A 91 7.45 -11.23 -4.47
CA ALA A 91 7.86 -9.88 -4.89
C ALA A 91 8.63 -9.14 -3.79
N ALA A 92 8.16 -9.18 -2.54
CA ALA A 92 8.85 -8.54 -1.42
C ALA A 92 10.25 -9.15 -1.16
N VAL A 93 10.36 -10.48 -1.22
CA VAL A 93 11.64 -11.19 -1.07
C VAL A 93 12.57 -10.89 -2.24
N THR A 94 12.08 -10.87 -3.49
CA THR A 94 12.88 -10.49 -4.66
C THR A 94 13.38 -9.05 -4.56
N VAL A 95 12.52 -8.12 -4.16
CA VAL A 95 12.92 -6.72 -3.93
C VAL A 95 13.97 -6.65 -2.81
N GLY A 96 13.76 -7.33 -1.68
CA GLY A 96 14.72 -7.39 -0.58
C GLY A 96 16.06 -7.98 -0.99
N ALA A 97 16.06 -9.08 -1.76
CA ALA A 97 17.27 -9.69 -2.29
C ALA A 97 18.01 -8.78 -3.27
N LEU A 98 17.29 -8.09 -4.17
CA LEU A 98 17.87 -7.10 -5.08
C LEU A 98 18.48 -5.93 -4.29
N THR A 99 17.78 -5.42 -3.28
CA THR A 99 18.30 -4.36 -2.40
C THR A 99 19.57 -4.82 -1.67
N LEU A 100 19.64 -6.07 -1.22
CA LEU A 100 20.86 -6.63 -0.60
C LEU A 100 22.00 -6.75 -1.60
N VAL A 101 21.75 -7.29 -2.79
CA VAL A 101 22.79 -7.42 -3.83
C VAL A 101 23.32 -6.04 -4.21
N VAL A 102 22.43 -5.09 -4.48
CA VAL A 102 22.80 -3.69 -4.79
C VAL A 102 23.54 -3.06 -3.62
N GLY A 103 23.11 -3.29 -2.38
CA GLY A 103 23.78 -2.76 -1.20
C GLY A 103 25.18 -3.32 -0.99
N LEU A 104 25.38 -4.61 -1.26
CA LEU A 104 26.69 -5.28 -1.15
C LEU A 104 27.67 -4.87 -2.26
N SER A 105 27.18 -4.63 -3.48
CA SER A 105 28.02 -4.20 -4.61
C SER A 105 28.09 -2.68 -4.75
N TRP A 106 27.39 -1.92 -3.90
CA TRP A 106 27.24 -0.46 -4.06
C TRP A 106 28.59 0.25 -4.10
N SER A 107 29.50 -0.08 -3.17
CA SER A 107 30.84 0.51 -3.09
C SER A 107 31.72 0.18 -4.29
N ASP A 108 31.49 -0.97 -4.95
CA ASP A 108 32.34 -1.47 -6.03
C ASP A 108 31.99 -0.86 -7.40
N LEU A 109 30.80 -0.28 -7.53
CA LEU A 109 30.30 0.29 -8.78
C LEU A 109 30.95 1.62 -9.17
N GLY A 110 31.63 2.29 -8.24
CA GLY A 110 32.09 3.67 -8.39
C GLY A 110 30.92 4.67 -8.56
N GLU A 111 31.21 5.95 -8.44
CA GLU A 111 30.19 7.02 -8.47
C GLU A 111 29.36 7.01 -9.77
N LEU A 112 30.04 6.87 -10.92
CA LEU A 112 29.38 6.86 -12.23
C LEU A 112 28.50 5.61 -12.41
N GLY A 113 28.92 4.45 -11.91
CA GLY A 113 28.12 3.22 -11.96
C GLY A 113 26.86 3.32 -11.11
N GLN A 114 26.97 3.92 -9.92
CA GLN A 114 25.84 4.19 -9.03
C GLN A 114 24.81 5.12 -9.69
N ILE A 115 25.26 6.21 -10.32
CA ILE A 115 24.41 7.15 -11.08
C ILE A 115 23.67 6.42 -12.21
N LEU A 116 24.41 5.66 -13.04
CA LEU A 116 23.83 4.97 -14.20
C LEU A 116 22.79 3.92 -13.79
N ILE A 117 23.03 3.16 -12.71
CA ILE A 117 22.08 2.16 -12.22
C ILE A 117 20.81 2.82 -11.70
N CYS A 118 20.91 3.87 -10.88
CA CYS A 118 19.73 4.59 -10.39
C CYS A 118 18.94 5.24 -11.54
N ALA A 119 19.61 5.82 -12.53
CA ALA A 119 18.98 6.38 -13.72
C ALA A 119 18.26 5.29 -14.54
N ALA A 120 18.89 4.13 -14.74
CA ALA A 120 18.30 3.00 -15.45
C ALA A 120 17.04 2.46 -14.73
N ILE A 121 17.09 2.32 -13.40
CA ILE A 121 15.93 1.89 -12.58
C ILE A 121 14.80 2.91 -12.69
N THR A 122 15.12 4.21 -12.64
CA THR A 122 14.15 5.29 -12.79
C THR A 122 13.41 5.20 -14.13
N VAL A 123 14.15 5.05 -15.23
CA VAL A 123 13.58 4.92 -16.58
C VAL A 123 12.78 3.63 -16.72
N LEU A 124 13.30 2.51 -16.21
CA LEU A 124 12.63 1.21 -16.28
C LEU A 124 11.29 1.22 -15.53
N PHE A 125 11.30 1.64 -14.26
CA PHE A 125 10.08 1.64 -13.43
C PHE A 125 9.12 2.74 -13.84
N GLY A 126 9.60 3.92 -14.24
CA GLY A 126 8.77 4.97 -14.80
C GLY A 126 8.10 4.53 -16.11
N GLY A 127 8.87 3.92 -17.01
CA GLY A 127 8.39 3.36 -18.27
C GLY A 127 7.38 2.24 -18.08
N LEU A 128 7.69 1.26 -17.21
CA LEU A 128 6.77 0.17 -16.86
C LEU A 128 5.50 0.69 -16.18
N SER A 129 5.62 1.69 -15.29
CA SER A 129 4.46 2.33 -14.67
C SER A 129 3.53 2.92 -15.72
N ILE A 130 4.05 3.65 -16.71
CA ILE A 130 3.27 4.22 -17.81
C ILE A 130 2.69 3.11 -18.70
N LEU A 131 3.49 2.12 -19.08
CA LEU A 131 3.08 1.02 -19.96
C LEU A 131 1.97 0.19 -19.32
N ILE A 132 2.17 -0.27 -18.09
CA ILE A 132 1.18 -1.00 -17.31
C ILE A 132 -0.05 -0.11 -17.13
N SER A 133 0.11 1.16 -16.76
CA SER A 133 -1.01 2.11 -16.64
C SER A 133 -1.70 2.45 -17.97
N ARG A 134 -1.20 2.00 -19.12
CA ARG A 134 -1.84 2.14 -20.46
C ARG A 134 -2.31 0.81 -21.08
N TRP A 135 -1.89 -0.33 -20.54
CA TRP A 135 -2.20 -1.65 -21.09
C TRP A 135 -3.65 -2.10 -20.83
N ARG A 136 -4.45 -2.26 -21.90
CA ARG A 136 -5.89 -2.60 -21.86
C ARG A 136 -6.20 -4.10 -21.66
N GLY A 137 -5.21 -4.96 -21.37
CA GLY A 137 -5.43 -6.39 -21.16
C GLY A 137 -6.24 -6.74 -19.91
N SER A 138 -7.04 -7.80 -19.96
CA SER A 138 -8.03 -8.16 -18.92
C SER A 138 -7.44 -8.67 -17.60
N VAL A 139 -6.27 -9.33 -17.64
CA VAL A 139 -5.76 -10.09 -16.47
C VAL A 139 -5.36 -9.18 -15.29
N PHE A 140 -4.99 -7.92 -15.55
CA PHE A 140 -4.56 -6.98 -14.52
C PHE A 140 -5.46 -5.76 -14.37
N ALA A 141 -6.60 -5.69 -15.06
CA ALA A 141 -7.44 -4.48 -15.11
C ALA A 141 -7.75 -3.91 -13.70
N HIS A 142 -8.05 -4.79 -12.74
CA HIS A 142 -8.38 -4.44 -11.36
C HIS A 142 -7.18 -4.00 -10.50
N ARG A 143 -5.94 -4.39 -10.84
CA ARG A 143 -4.73 -4.12 -10.03
C ARG A 143 -3.70 -3.23 -10.72
N ARG A 144 -3.93 -2.93 -11.99
CA ARG A 144 -3.07 -2.11 -12.86
C ARG A 144 -2.69 -0.77 -12.24
N GLN A 145 -3.66 -0.10 -11.60
CA GLN A 145 -3.42 1.19 -10.96
C GLN A 145 -2.53 1.07 -9.72
N ALA A 146 -2.73 0.03 -8.91
CA ALA A 146 -1.89 -0.24 -7.74
C ALA A 146 -0.45 -0.55 -8.16
N VAL A 147 -0.26 -1.48 -9.10
CA VAL A 147 1.07 -1.82 -9.63
C VAL A 147 1.75 -0.61 -10.26
N GLY A 148 1.02 0.15 -11.09
CA GLY A 148 1.52 1.39 -11.68
C GLY A 148 1.98 2.41 -10.62
N SER A 149 1.22 2.56 -9.53
CA SER A 149 1.57 3.47 -8.44
C SER A 149 2.82 3.07 -7.67
N VAL A 150 3.00 1.77 -7.41
CA VAL A 150 4.18 1.26 -6.71
C VAL A 150 5.41 1.46 -7.57
N LEU A 151 5.34 1.10 -8.86
CA LEU A 151 6.44 1.32 -9.80
C LEU A 151 6.77 2.81 -9.94
N ALA A 152 5.77 3.68 -9.94
CA ALA A 152 5.99 5.12 -9.95
C ALA A 152 6.72 5.63 -8.71
N ALA A 153 6.31 5.16 -7.53
CA ALA A 153 6.95 5.53 -6.27
C ALA A 153 8.40 5.04 -6.24
N LEU A 154 8.66 3.81 -6.68
CA LEU A 154 10.01 3.26 -6.80
C LEU A 154 10.86 4.04 -7.81
N ALA A 155 10.28 4.43 -8.95
CA ALA A 155 10.95 5.28 -9.92
C ALA A 155 11.31 6.66 -9.33
N ALA A 156 10.41 7.26 -8.54
CA ALA A 156 10.67 8.52 -7.86
C ALA A 156 11.84 8.40 -6.87
N VAL A 157 11.87 7.33 -6.07
CA VAL A 157 12.97 7.06 -5.12
C VAL A 157 14.29 6.85 -5.88
N ALA A 158 14.29 6.11 -6.99
CA ALA A 158 15.48 5.93 -7.81
C ALA A 158 15.96 7.25 -8.43
N ALA A 159 15.03 8.13 -8.86
CA ALA A 159 15.36 9.45 -9.39
C ALA A 159 16.01 10.32 -8.31
N ALA A 160 15.47 10.29 -7.08
CA ALA A 160 16.03 10.97 -5.92
C ALA A 160 17.46 10.52 -5.64
N MET A 161 17.70 9.21 -5.62
CA MET A 161 19.04 8.65 -5.43
C MET A 161 19.98 9.06 -6.56
N THR A 162 19.51 9.08 -7.82
CA THR A 162 20.29 9.54 -8.97
C THR A 162 20.76 10.99 -8.78
N VAL A 163 19.84 11.87 -8.35
CA VAL A 163 20.15 13.28 -8.11
C VAL A 163 21.09 13.46 -6.93
N SER A 164 20.94 12.66 -5.87
CA SER A 164 21.87 12.65 -4.73
C SER A 164 23.28 12.31 -5.19
N GLN A 165 23.45 11.23 -5.97
CA GLN A 165 24.76 10.81 -6.45
C GLN A 165 25.39 11.83 -7.41
N ILE A 166 24.60 12.46 -8.29
CA ILE A 166 25.09 13.54 -9.16
C ILE A 166 25.56 14.74 -8.32
N ALA A 167 24.82 15.08 -7.26
CA ALA A 167 25.17 16.18 -6.37
C ALA A 167 26.47 15.90 -5.60
N ASP A 168 26.67 14.66 -5.17
CA ASP A 168 27.90 14.21 -4.49
C ASP A 168 29.12 14.33 -5.43
N VAL A 169 29.00 13.85 -6.68
CA VAL A 169 30.05 14.01 -7.71
C VAL A 169 30.34 15.48 -8.02
N ALA A 170 29.31 16.32 -8.03
CA ALA A 170 29.45 17.75 -8.22
C ALA A 170 29.98 18.50 -6.98
N ALA A 171 30.30 17.77 -5.90
CA ALA A 171 30.76 18.29 -4.61
C ALA A 171 29.83 19.39 -4.06
N LEU A 172 28.52 19.22 -4.25
CA LEU A 172 27.54 20.11 -3.64
C LEU A 172 27.58 19.93 -2.12
N SER A 173 27.41 21.02 -1.38
CA SER A 173 27.19 20.94 0.07
C SER A 173 25.95 20.10 0.37
N ASP A 174 25.97 19.32 1.46
CA ASP A 174 24.86 18.44 1.89
C ASP A 174 23.47 19.10 1.81
N GLY A 175 23.38 20.39 2.14
CA GLY A 175 22.16 21.18 2.00
C GLY A 175 21.62 21.34 0.60
N SER A 176 22.51 21.64 -0.34
CA SER A 176 22.20 21.79 -1.76
C SER A 176 21.80 20.45 -2.36
N THR A 177 22.47 19.35 -1.97
CA THR A 177 22.10 17.98 -2.34
C THR A 177 20.68 17.65 -1.85
N ALA A 178 20.40 17.91 -0.58
CA ALA A 178 19.08 17.76 0.03
C ALA A 178 17.98 18.52 -0.74
N ILE A 179 18.21 19.80 -1.06
CA ILE A 179 17.26 20.62 -1.82
C ILE A 179 17.05 20.07 -3.23
N ALA A 180 18.13 19.70 -3.93
CA ALA A 180 18.06 19.14 -5.28
C ALA A 180 17.24 17.84 -5.31
N VAL A 181 17.47 16.95 -4.35
CA VAL A 181 16.71 15.69 -4.18
C VAL A 181 15.23 15.97 -3.93
N GLY A 182 14.92 16.91 -3.01
CA GLY A 182 13.54 17.31 -2.72
C GLY A 182 12.82 17.89 -3.94
N LEU A 183 13.49 18.76 -4.71
CA LEU A 183 12.94 19.34 -5.94
C LEU A 183 12.73 18.28 -7.03
N ALA A 184 13.66 17.34 -7.20
CA ALA A 184 13.54 16.26 -8.17
C ALA A 184 12.34 15.35 -7.86
N LEU A 185 12.15 15.00 -6.59
CA LEU A 185 11.00 14.22 -6.14
C LEU A 185 9.68 14.98 -6.29
N ALA A 186 9.65 16.28 -5.95
CA ALA A 186 8.48 17.12 -6.14
C ALA A 186 8.11 17.21 -7.63
N ALA A 187 9.08 17.43 -8.51
CA ALA A 187 8.89 17.45 -9.96
C ALA A 187 8.35 16.11 -10.47
N PHE A 188 8.89 14.98 -9.99
CA PHE A 188 8.41 13.65 -10.34
C PHE A 188 6.98 13.42 -9.84
N GLY A 189 6.64 13.86 -8.62
CA GLY A 189 5.30 13.81 -8.06
C GLY A 189 4.28 14.63 -8.85
N ILE A 190 4.64 15.85 -9.25
CA ILE A 190 3.81 16.71 -10.08
C ILE A 190 3.61 16.08 -11.46
N ALA A 191 4.68 15.57 -12.09
CA ALA A 191 4.60 14.91 -13.40
C ALA A 191 3.72 13.65 -13.34
N ALA A 192 3.91 12.81 -12.32
CA ALA A 192 3.09 11.64 -12.04
C ALA A 192 1.61 12.01 -11.86
N TYR A 193 1.31 13.07 -11.09
CA TYR A 193 -0.05 13.54 -10.89
C TYR A 193 -0.67 14.07 -12.19
N ALA A 194 0.08 14.84 -12.98
CA ALA A 194 -0.38 15.38 -14.26
C ALA A 194 -0.71 14.26 -15.27
N VAL A 195 0.11 13.20 -15.32
CA VAL A 195 -0.07 12.08 -16.26
C VAL A 195 -1.20 11.16 -15.83
N TRP A 196 -1.38 10.89 -14.53
CA TRP A 196 -2.32 9.87 -14.07
C TRP A 196 -3.65 10.42 -13.54
N ARG A 197 -3.70 11.66 -13.03
CA ARG A 197 -4.89 12.30 -12.44
C ARG A 197 -5.67 11.41 -11.45
N ARG A 198 -4.99 10.50 -10.74
CA ARG A 198 -5.57 9.38 -9.98
C ARG A 198 -4.73 9.00 -8.73
N PRO A 199 -5.18 8.07 -7.86
CA PRO A 199 -4.54 7.65 -6.60
C PRO A 199 -3.01 7.44 -6.56
N PRO A 200 -2.32 7.01 -7.66
CA PRO A 200 -0.86 6.86 -7.65
C PRO A 200 -0.08 8.08 -7.18
N SER A 201 -0.62 9.27 -7.42
CA SER A 201 -0.03 10.55 -7.01
C SER A 201 0.13 10.73 -5.51
N VAL A 202 -0.72 10.11 -4.69
CA VAL A 202 -0.67 10.26 -3.23
C VAL A 202 0.61 9.62 -2.68
N LEU A 203 1.00 8.45 -3.20
CA LEU A 203 2.25 7.78 -2.82
C LEU A 203 3.47 8.59 -3.22
N VAL A 204 3.48 9.12 -4.46
CA VAL A 204 4.61 9.91 -4.96
C VAL A 204 4.71 11.25 -4.22
N MET A 205 3.58 11.92 -3.96
CA MET A 205 3.56 13.16 -3.19
C MET A 205 3.99 12.92 -1.74
N PHE A 206 3.58 11.80 -1.15
CA PHE A 206 4.01 11.39 0.18
C PHE A 206 5.52 11.14 0.25
N ALA A 207 6.05 10.37 -0.71
CA ALA A 207 7.47 10.06 -0.83
C ALA A 207 8.30 11.35 -1.07
N ALA A 208 7.80 12.25 -1.93
CA ALA A 208 8.44 13.54 -2.15
C ALA A 208 8.47 14.41 -0.90
N GLY A 209 7.33 14.51 -0.20
CA GLY A 209 7.22 15.30 1.03
C GLY A 209 8.13 14.77 2.14
N ILE A 210 8.15 13.45 2.38
CA ILE A 210 8.99 12.88 3.44
C ILE A 210 10.48 13.03 3.12
N SER A 211 10.88 12.81 1.87
CA SER A 211 12.27 13.00 1.47
C SER A 211 12.70 14.47 1.55
N MET A 212 11.84 15.41 1.18
CA MET A 212 12.10 16.85 1.34
C MET A 212 12.26 17.22 2.83
N VAL A 213 11.42 16.65 3.71
CA VAL A 213 11.54 16.84 5.16
C VAL A 213 12.87 16.29 5.68
N ILE A 214 13.24 15.06 5.29
CA ILE A 214 14.52 14.43 5.69
C ILE A 214 15.71 15.27 5.21
N ALA A 215 15.68 15.69 3.95
CA ALA A 215 16.66 16.58 3.34
C ALA A 215 16.81 17.90 4.13
N LEU A 216 15.70 18.58 4.43
CA LEU A 216 15.71 19.82 5.21
C LEU A 216 16.27 19.60 6.61
N LEU A 217 15.96 18.47 7.26
CA LEU A 217 16.47 18.15 8.59
C LEU A 217 17.98 17.90 8.59
N ILE A 218 18.50 17.21 7.58
CA ILE A 218 19.94 17.02 7.39
C ILE A 218 20.62 18.39 7.26
N PHE A 219 20.01 19.32 6.51
CA PHE A 219 20.56 20.65 6.32
C PHE A 219 20.45 21.58 7.54
N THR A 220 19.36 21.52 8.30
CA THR A 220 19.07 22.52 9.34
C THR A 220 19.52 22.10 10.73
N VAL A 221 19.51 20.79 11.01
CA VAL A 221 19.76 20.27 12.35
C VAL A 221 21.23 19.90 12.49
N HIS A 222 22.01 20.87 12.98
CA HIS A 222 23.40 20.68 13.38
C HIS A 222 23.48 20.60 14.91
N GLY A 223 24.19 19.61 15.43
CA GLY A 223 24.34 19.42 16.87
C GLY A 223 25.01 18.09 17.22
N ASN A 224 25.06 17.78 18.52
CA ASN A 224 25.43 16.47 19.01
C ASN A 224 24.54 15.38 18.37
N ALA A 225 25.16 14.26 17.97
CA ALA A 225 24.55 13.23 17.15
C ALA A 225 23.20 12.75 17.69
N SER A 226 23.11 12.51 19.00
CA SER A 226 21.88 12.06 19.67
C SER A 226 20.72 13.07 19.58
N THR A 227 21.00 14.37 19.75
CA THR A 227 19.99 15.43 19.64
C THR A 227 19.51 15.56 18.20
N ALA A 228 20.44 15.52 17.24
CA ALA A 228 20.11 15.62 15.82
C ALA A 228 19.25 14.44 15.35
N GLU A 229 19.60 13.22 15.74
CA GLU A 229 18.81 12.01 15.45
C GLU A 229 17.43 12.05 16.11
N THR A 230 17.35 12.50 17.37
CA THR A 230 16.06 12.67 18.07
C THR A 230 15.16 13.65 17.33
N LEU A 231 15.69 14.80 16.90
CA LEU A 231 14.94 15.80 16.13
C LEU A 231 14.50 15.27 14.76
N ARG A 232 15.36 14.47 14.09
CA ARG A 232 15.01 13.80 12.83
C ARG A 232 13.84 12.85 13.04
N GLY A 233 13.93 11.96 14.02
CA GLY A 233 12.85 11.02 14.35
C GLY A 233 11.54 11.72 14.70
N LEU A 234 11.60 12.77 15.52
CA LEU A 234 10.41 13.55 15.90
C LEU A 234 9.77 14.23 14.69
N THR A 235 10.55 14.79 13.79
CA THR A 235 10.01 15.48 12.62
C THR A 235 9.39 14.51 11.63
N VAL A 236 10.00 13.33 11.40
CA VAL A 236 9.39 12.27 10.58
C VAL A 236 8.10 11.75 11.22
N PHE A 237 8.06 11.61 12.55
CA PHE A 237 6.85 11.28 13.29
C PHE A 237 5.74 12.32 13.07
N LEU A 238 6.06 13.61 13.24
CA LEU A 238 5.11 14.70 13.06
C LEU A 238 4.63 14.79 11.61
N TYR A 239 5.50 14.56 10.63
CA TYR A 239 5.13 14.47 9.22
C TYR A 239 4.15 13.33 8.98
N GLY A 240 4.43 12.12 9.49
CA GLY A 240 3.53 10.97 9.37
C GLY A 240 2.16 11.22 10.02
N ALA A 241 2.15 11.77 11.24
CA ALA A 241 0.92 12.13 11.95
C ALA A 241 0.11 13.20 11.21
N ALA A 242 0.77 14.28 10.77
CA ALA A 242 0.14 15.35 10.00
C ALA A 242 -0.42 14.82 8.67
N TRP A 243 0.32 13.95 7.98
CA TRP A 243 -0.14 13.32 6.75
C TRP A 243 -1.34 12.41 6.97
N ALA A 244 -1.37 11.67 8.08
CA ALA A 244 -2.52 10.84 8.42
C ALA A 244 -3.78 11.68 8.69
N VAL A 245 -3.64 12.81 9.40
CA VAL A 245 -4.75 13.73 9.66
C VAL A 245 -5.20 14.42 8.36
N ALA A 246 -4.28 14.98 7.58
CA ALA A 246 -4.56 15.63 6.31
C ALA A 246 -5.13 14.67 5.26
N GLY A 247 -4.73 13.40 5.33
CA GLY A 247 -5.23 12.29 4.52
C GLY A 247 -6.76 12.18 4.49
N SER A 248 -7.43 12.65 5.54
CA SER A 248 -8.90 12.71 5.62
C SER A 248 -9.57 13.58 4.55
N ARG A 249 -8.83 14.52 3.93
CA ARG A 249 -9.33 15.43 2.90
C ARG A 249 -9.18 14.89 1.47
N PHE A 250 -8.47 13.77 1.30
CA PHE A 250 -8.31 13.15 -0.02
C PHE A 250 -9.57 12.36 -0.38
N ARG A 251 -9.82 12.23 -1.69
CA ARG A 251 -10.95 11.45 -2.24
C ARG A 251 -10.96 10.01 -1.72
N GLU A 252 -9.78 9.42 -1.55
CA GLU A 252 -9.58 8.12 -0.93
C GLU A 252 -8.77 8.28 0.34
N PRO A 253 -9.41 8.50 1.51
CA PRO A 253 -8.70 8.93 2.70
C PRO A 253 -7.89 7.82 3.37
N HIS A 254 -8.11 6.55 3.00
CA HIS A 254 -7.50 5.41 3.65
C HIS A 254 -6.01 5.26 3.35
N LEU A 255 -5.61 5.42 2.08
CA LEU A 255 -4.22 5.29 1.65
C LEU A 255 -3.29 6.32 2.32
N PRO A 256 -3.54 7.64 2.26
CA PRO A 256 -2.69 8.61 2.94
C PRO A 256 -2.72 8.44 4.46
N ARG A 257 -3.85 8.06 5.07
CA ARG A 257 -3.90 7.69 6.50
C ARG A 257 -2.99 6.52 6.84
N MET A 258 -3.00 5.48 6.01
CA MET A 258 -2.18 4.29 6.20
C MET A 258 -0.69 4.64 6.10
N LEU A 259 -0.31 5.38 5.06
CA LEU A 259 1.07 5.83 4.86
C LEU A 259 1.56 6.72 6.01
N GLY A 260 0.75 7.68 6.44
CA GLY A 260 1.07 8.55 7.57
C GLY A 260 1.22 7.76 8.87
N ALA A 261 0.32 6.80 9.14
CA ALA A 261 0.39 5.93 10.30
C ALA A 261 1.63 5.02 10.27
N MET A 262 1.95 4.42 9.13
CA MET A 262 3.16 3.59 8.95
C MET A 262 4.42 4.40 9.22
N THR A 263 4.51 5.60 8.65
CA THR A 263 5.67 6.47 8.86
C THR A 263 5.78 6.97 10.29
N ALA A 264 4.66 7.32 10.93
CA ALA A 264 4.67 7.69 12.34
C ALA A 264 5.17 6.53 13.21
N LEU A 265 4.66 5.31 12.99
CA LEU A 265 5.10 4.12 13.73
C LEU A 265 6.58 3.80 13.50
N GLY A 266 7.04 3.80 12.24
CA GLY A 266 8.46 3.59 11.92
C GLY A 266 9.37 4.65 12.54
N ALA A 267 8.92 5.92 12.58
CA ALA A 267 9.66 6.98 13.27
C ALA A 267 9.71 6.77 14.78
N THR A 268 8.64 6.25 15.40
CA THR A 268 8.66 5.93 16.84
C THR A 268 9.57 4.75 17.18
N GLU A 269 9.70 3.77 16.29
CA GLU A 269 10.66 2.68 16.42
C GLU A 269 12.10 3.20 16.30
N PHE A 270 12.38 4.04 15.31
CA PHE A 270 13.69 4.70 15.19
C PHE A 270 14.01 5.55 16.43
N LEU A 271 13.04 6.33 16.92
CA LEU A 271 13.20 7.08 18.17
C LEU A 271 13.44 6.17 19.36
N ALA A 272 12.88 4.95 19.38
CA ALA A 272 13.13 4.01 20.45
C ALA A 272 14.58 3.51 20.48
N LEU A 273 15.29 3.53 19.35
CA LEU A 273 16.73 3.22 19.26
C LEU A 273 17.60 4.35 19.85
N VAL A 274 17.20 5.61 19.63
CA VAL A 274 18.01 6.80 19.97
C VAL A 274 17.65 7.36 21.35
N ASN A 275 16.35 7.41 21.65
CA ASN A 275 15.78 7.91 22.90
C ASN A 275 14.60 6.99 23.31
N PRO A 276 14.88 5.88 24.03
CA PRO A 276 13.92 4.81 24.22
C PRO A 276 12.63 5.25 24.91
N TRP A 277 12.72 6.17 25.88
CA TRP A 277 11.54 6.68 26.58
C TRP A 277 10.64 7.49 25.65
N LEU A 278 11.22 8.39 24.85
CA LEU A 278 10.45 9.19 23.90
C LEU A 278 9.82 8.31 22.82
N GLY A 279 10.61 7.40 22.25
CA GLY A 279 10.12 6.43 21.24
C GLY A 279 8.97 5.58 21.77
N LEU A 280 9.09 5.06 23.00
CA LEU A 280 8.04 4.28 23.65
C LEU A 280 6.75 5.09 23.87
N ILE A 281 6.85 6.31 24.41
CA ILE A 281 5.68 7.17 24.68
C ILE A 281 4.95 7.50 23.37
N LEU A 282 5.69 7.99 22.36
CA LEU A 282 5.10 8.32 21.07
C LEU A 282 4.56 7.08 20.36
N GLY A 283 5.24 5.94 20.49
CA GLY A 283 4.82 4.66 19.93
C GLY A 283 3.48 4.21 20.49
N ILE A 284 3.31 4.26 21.82
CA ILE A 284 2.03 3.95 22.48
C ILE A 284 0.92 4.88 21.97
N LEU A 285 1.19 6.18 21.85
CA LEU A 285 0.21 7.15 21.33
C LEU A 285 -0.16 6.86 19.87
N ALA A 286 0.82 6.55 19.02
CA ALA A 286 0.60 6.21 17.62
C ALA A 286 -0.22 4.93 17.47
N VAL A 287 0.15 3.87 18.21
CA VAL A 287 -0.57 2.61 18.26
C VAL A 287 -2.01 2.81 18.73
N ALA A 288 -2.22 3.58 19.80
CA ALA A 288 -3.55 3.92 20.30
C ALA A 288 -4.37 4.67 19.24
N GLY A 289 -3.78 5.64 18.54
CA GLY A 289 -4.42 6.35 17.44
C GLY A 289 -4.82 5.43 16.28
N VAL A 290 -3.95 4.49 15.91
CA VAL A 290 -4.23 3.49 14.86
C VAL A 290 -5.35 2.54 15.29
N PHE A 291 -5.37 2.06 16.54
CA PHE A 291 -6.46 1.22 17.04
C PHE A 291 -7.78 1.99 17.21
N ALA A 292 -7.74 3.25 17.64
CA ALA A 292 -8.92 4.11 17.66
C ALA A 292 -9.50 4.26 16.24
N ARG A 293 -8.63 4.39 15.23
CA ARG A 293 -9.06 4.43 13.83
C ARG A 293 -9.61 3.08 13.35
N PHE A 294 -8.98 1.97 13.73
CA PHE A 294 -9.52 0.63 13.48
C PHE A 294 -10.92 0.47 14.05
N TRP A 295 -11.16 0.95 15.27
CA TRP A 295 -12.46 0.83 15.90
C TRP A 295 -13.54 1.66 15.19
N ALA A 296 -13.17 2.84 14.69
CA ALA A 296 -14.05 3.71 13.92
C ALA A 296 -14.36 3.18 12.51
N ASP A 297 -13.34 2.67 11.79
CA ASP A 297 -13.49 2.30 10.37
C ASP A 297 -13.67 0.80 10.13
N ARG A 298 -13.38 -0.03 11.13
CA ARG A 298 -13.41 -1.51 11.07
C ARG A 298 -12.58 -2.13 9.95
N ARG A 299 -11.55 -1.42 9.46
CA ARG A 299 -10.67 -1.89 8.39
C ARG A 299 -9.44 -2.61 8.93
N TRP A 300 -9.28 -3.88 8.55
CA TRP A 300 -8.29 -4.80 9.13
C TRP A 300 -6.83 -4.32 9.05
N TRP A 301 -6.46 -3.54 8.02
CA TRP A 301 -5.08 -3.04 7.89
C TRP A 301 -4.68 -2.08 9.01
N TYR A 302 -5.62 -1.33 9.60
CA TYR A 302 -5.31 -0.54 10.79
C TYR A 302 -5.01 -1.44 11.98
N ALA A 303 -5.72 -2.55 12.16
CA ALA A 303 -5.39 -3.52 13.19
C ALA A 303 -4.00 -4.14 12.94
N ALA A 304 -3.68 -4.52 11.68
CA ALA A 304 -2.38 -5.06 11.33
C ALA A 304 -1.23 -4.08 11.66
N LEU A 305 -1.37 -2.81 11.28
CA LEU A 305 -0.39 -1.77 11.61
C LEU A 305 -0.29 -1.51 13.11
N GLY A 306 -1.43 -1.47 13.82
CA GLY A 306 -1.46 -1.29 15.27
C GLY A 306 -0.75 -2.43 16.00
N VAL A 307 -0.95 -3.68 15.56
CA VAL A 307 -0.26 -4.85 16.11
C VAL A 307 1.24 -4.80 15.82
N LEU A 308 1.64 -4.51 14.58
CA LEU A 308 3.05 -4.37 14.22
C LEU A 308 3.74 -3.30 15.08
N GLY A 309 3.13 -2.12 15.22
CA GLY A 309 3.64 -1.05 16.07
C GLY A 309 3.69 -1.43 17.56
N ALA A 310 2.66 -2.10 18.08
CA ALA A 310 2.58 -2.55 19.46
C ALA A 310 3.62 -3.64 19.80
N LEU A 311 4.09 -4.38 18.81
CA LEU A 311 5.14 -5.38 18.97
C LEU A 311 6.53 -4.76 18.80
N ALA A 312 6.76 -4.05 17.70
CA ALA A 312 8.09 -3.55 17.33
C ALA A 312 8.57 -2.46 18.27
N VAL A 313 7.76 -1.42 18.54
CA VAL A 313 8.23 -0.24 19.29
C VAL A 313 8.58 -0.57 20.73
N PRO A 314 7.73 -1.28 21.52
CA PRO A 314 8.10 -1.65 22.88
C PRO A 314 9.27 -2.63 22.92
N ALA A 315 9.36 -3.58 21.99
CA ALA A 315 10.50 -4.50 21.94
C ALA A 315 11.82 -3.76 21.72
N THR A 316 11.84 -2.83 20.77
CA THR A 316 12.99 -1.97 20.48
C THR A 316 13.35 -1.09 21.68
N ALA A 317 12.38 -0.40 22.28
CA ALA A 317 12.62 0.46 23.45
C ALA A 317 13.13 -0.32 24.67
N VAL A 318 12.50 -1.45 24.99
CA VAL A 318 12.89 -2.33 26.10
C VAL A 318 14.29 -2.89 25.88
N GLY A 319 14.62 -3.28 24.65
CA GLY A 319 15.97 -3.76 24.29
C GLY A 319 17.07 -2.70 24.43
N GLN A 320 16.73 -1.41 24.37
CA GLN A 320 17.66 -0.31 24.65
C GLN A 320 17.73 0.05 26.14
N LEU A 321 16.62 -0.05 26.88
CA LEU A 321 16.56 0.28 28.31
C LEU A 321 17.18 -0.82 29.18
N TRP A 322 17.04 -2.07 28.77
CA TRP A 322 17.46 -3.24 29.51
C TRP A 322 18.23 -4.19 28.60
N SER A 323 19.29 -4.81 29.12
CA SER A 323 20.10 -5.76 28.36
C SER A 323 19.79 -7.22 28.71
N GLY A 324 20.01 -8.09 27.73
CA GLY A 324 20.00 -9.55 27.91
C GLY A 324 18.64 -10.15 28.30
N LEU A 325 18.70 -11.20 29.12
CA LEU A 325 17.54 -12.02 29.50
C LEU A 325 16.43 -11.22 30.20
N PHE A 326 16.78 -10.15 30.92
CA PHE A 326 15.81 -9.35 31.65
C PHE A 326 14.82 -8.64 30.73
N ALA A 327 15.29 -8.05 29.62
CA ALA A 327 14.44 -7.42 28.62
C ALA A 327 13.43 -8.42 28.01
N ALA A 328 13.88 -9.64 27.71
CA ALA A 328 13.03 -10.70 27.20
C ALA A 328 11.97 -11.13 28.23
N ILE A 329 12.32 -11.25 29.52
CA ILE A 329 11.38 -11.58 30.59
C ILE A 329 10.32 -10.48 30.75
N VAL A 330 10.72 -9.21 30.73
CA VAL A 330 9.78 -8.08 30.81
C VAL A 330 8.80 -8.10 29.65
N LEU A 331 9.28 -8.24 28.41
CA LEU A 331 8.43 -8.31 27.22
C LEU A 331 7.47 -9.51 27.26
N LEU A 332 7.97 -10.68 27.66
CA LEU A 332 7.14 -11.87 27.82
C LEU A 332 6.06 -11.66 28.88
N GLY A 333 6.41 -11.07 30.03
CA GLY A 333 5.47 -10.76 31.10
C GLY A 333 4.35 -9.83 30.65
N VAL A 334 4.68 -8.74 29.92
CA VAL A 334 3.67 -7.83 29.34
C VAL A 334 2.80 -8.57 28.32
N GLY A 335 3.39 -9.39 27.44
CA GLY A 335 2.64 -10.18 26.46
C GLY A 335 1.64 -11.13 27.11
N VAL A 336 2.07 -11.87 28.14
CA VAL A 336 1.19 -12.79 28.90
C VAL A 336 0.06 -12.02 29.58
N LEU A 337 0.35 -10.87 30.22
CA LEU A 337 -0.67 -10.04 30.86
C LEU A 337 -1.72 -9.53 29.86
N LEU A 338 -1.29 -9.12 28.66
CA LEU A 338 -2.21 -8.69 27.59
C LEU A 338 -3.11 -9.83 27.10
N VAL A 339 -2.56 -11.03 26.94
CA VAL A 339 -3.35 -12.22 26.57
C VAL A 339 -4.36 -12.57 27.66
N VAL A 340 -3.94 -12.57 28.93
CA VAL A 340 -4.84 -12.83 30.07
C VAL A 340 -5.95 -11.78 30.11
N ALA A 341 -5.63 -10.50 29.96
CA ALA A 341 -6.62 -9.42 29.93
C ALA A 341 -7.61 -9.60 28.76
N ALA A 342 -7.13 -9.98 27.57
CA ALA A 342 -7.98 -10.25 26.41
C ALA A 342 -8.94 -11.43 26.68
N LEU A 343 -8.46 -12.52 27.29
CA LEU A 343 -9.28 -13.67 27.65
C LEU A 343 -10.35 -13.32 28.70
N VAL A 344 -10.00 -12.53 29.72
CA VAL A 344 -10.94 -12.06 30.74
C VAL A 344 -12.03 -11.17 30.13
N LEU A 345 -11.66 -10.30 29.18
CA LEU A 345 -12.62 -9.44 28.48
C LEU A 345 -13.53 -10.25 27.54
N ALA A 346 -12.99 -11.27 26.87
CA ALA A 346 -13.75 -12.16 25.98
C ALA A 346 -14.71 -13.08 26.74
N GLY A 347 -14.33 -13.53 27.94
CA GLY A 347 -15.12 -14.40 28.79
C GLY A 347 -16.26 -13.73 29.55
N ARG A 348 -16.40 -12.39 29.49
CA ARG A 348 -17.54 -11.70 30.11
C ARG A 348 -18.81 -12.03 29.32
N PRO A 349 -19.80 -12.71 29.92
CA PRO A 349 -21.07 -12.98 29.24
C PRO A 349 -21.65 -11.63 28.80
N ARG A 350 -21.94 -11.50 27.50
CA ARG A 350 -22.68 -10.35 26.98
C ARG A 350 -24.00 -10.36 27.70
N GLY A 351 -24.15 -9.50 28.71
CA GLY A 351 -25.38 -9.39 29.48
C GLY A 351 -26.53 -9.34 28.50
N VAL A 352 -27.42 -10.33 28.61
CA VAL A 352 -28.67 -10.36 27.87
C VAL A 352 -29.31 -9.01 28.11
N ARG A 353 -29.39 -8.17 27.07
CA ARG A 353 -30.19 -6.94 27.15
C ARG A 353 -31.59 -7.43 27.46
N ALA A 354 -32.05 -7.14 28.68
CA ALA A 354 -33.44 -7.28 29.01
C ALA A 354 -34.16 -6.19 28.20
N ASP A 355 -34.77 -6.62 27.10
CA ASP A 355 -35.70 -5.80 26.31
C ASP A 355 -36.95 -5.46 27.12
#